data_AF-A0A1E7FDH9-F1
#
_entry.id   AF-A0A1E7FDH9-F1
#
_cell.length_a   1.000
_cell.length_b   1.000
_cell.length_c   1.000
_cell.angle_alpha   90.00
_cell.angle_beta   90.00
_cell.angle_gamma   90.00
#
_symmetry.space_group_name_H-M   'P 1'
#
loop_
_entity.id
_entity.type
_entity.pdbx_description
1 polymer ?
#
loop_
_entity_poly.entity_id
_entity_poly.type
_entity_poly.pdbx_seq_one_letter_code
_entity_poly.pdbx_strand_id
1 'polypeptide(L)'
;MGPVAYVDSLLRVNHYLGSWEAYTARIDIRRSREVFNYRANTDHGPSYDIRPWLEFFVNGVGTKEAIRLLKGTGKPFVSESKVVSSSSSFSSHIAKVAAASSSTTSISSETAESGWPPKRTCALLFFGIGRKFKDISYPSIKTNLLDINPDCDVFVHTYNIKEAQGSREGEGTGNTSDASSINPKELLLLVNNDNNGVNYNDGAVVDGKIIFETESAFERRTKYKKYRAYFPEPSAWEFPSSMDNMIRQWHSIAGVWRLMRLKETKTHNRYDRVGLFRPDVFYTQPISIMGGDNNNATGNEHAVIPSMMYNCTKWCGYNDRMFYGDRMYAELWSAHRFDNVGTYLKYQKKHSKIKGDYYEELSGLHSEDFMRFLFEKIYNNVVPLTIKDICFQRVRSNGLIRAEDCDLLPNTTYTTTTT
;
A
#
# COMPACT_ATOMS: atom_id res chain seq x y z
N MET A 1 9.78 26.47 -16.83
CA MET A 1 9.87 25.10 -16.29
C MET A 1 9.39 24.15 -17.38
N GLY A 2 10.27 23.29 -17.90
CA GLY A 2 9.88 22.25 -18.86
C GLY A 2 9.04 21.17 -18.17
N PRO A 3 8.29 20.35 -18.93
CA PRO A 3 7.56 19.23 -18.35
C PRO A 3 8.52 18.29 -17.61
N VAL A 4 8.18 17.99 -16.35
CA VAL A 4 8.89 17.05 -15.48
C VAL A 4 9.00 15.69 -16.19
N ALA A 5 10.13 15.00 -15.98
CA ALA A 5 10.46 13.77 -16.68
C ALA A 5 9.34 12.71 -16.55
N TYR A 6 9.16 11.94 -17.63
CA TYR A 6 8.13 10.91 -17.84
C TYR A 6 8.05 9.81 -16.74
N VAL A 7 9.00 9.78 -15.81
CA VAL A 7 9.12 8.81 -14.72
C VAL A 7 7.99 8.92 -13.69
N ASP A 8 7.36 10.11 -13.58
CA ASP A 8 6.36 10.43 -12.54
C ASP A 8 4.91 10.46 -13.03
N SER A 9 4.65 10.06 -14.28
CA SER A 9 3.29 10.05 -14.85
C SER A 9 2.40 8.97 -14.23
N LEU A 10 1.19 9.36 -13.79
CA LEU A 10 0.11 8.48 -13.32
C LEU A 10 -0.35 7.48 -14.39
N LEU A 11 -0.14 7.82 -15.66
CA LEU A 11 -0.34 6.94 -16.81
C LEU A 11 1.03 6.45 -17.27
N ARG A 12 1.61 5.48 -16.55
CA ARG A 12 2.64 4.61 -17.14
C ARG A 12 1.98 3.66 -18.13
N VAL A 13 1.50 4.18 -19.26
CA VAL A 13 1.57 3.38 -20.49
C VAL A 13 3.06 3.37 -20.79
N ASN A 14 3.75 2.34 -20.31
CA ASN A 14 5.19 2.28 -20.50
C ASN A 14 5.43 2.46 -22.00
N HIS A 15 6.14 3.53 -22.37
CA HIS A 15 6.46 3.79 -23.77
C HIS A 15 7.25 2.64 -24.41
N TYR A 16 7.78 1.77 -23.53
CA TYR A 16 8.58 0.58 -23.77
C TYR A 16 7.78 -0.73 -23.58
N LEU A 17 6.48 -0.68 -23.27
CA LEU A 17 5.59 -1.84 -23.30
C LEU A 17 5.13 -2.05 -24.75
N GLY A 18 5.73 -3.00 -25.43
CA GLY A 18 5.45 -3.32 -26.83
C GLY A 18 6.68 -3.86 -27.53
N SER A 19 6.57 -4.10 -28.82
CA SER A 19 7.72 -4.51 -29.63
C SER A 19 8.60 -3.30 -29.99
N TRP A 20 9.86 -3.56 -30.33
CA TRP A 20 10.78 -2.53 -30.83
C TRP A 20 10.20 -1.79 -32.05
N GLU A 21 9.46 -2.51 -32.89
CA GLU A 21 8.83 -1.99 -34.11
C GLU A 21 7.73 -0.98 -33.74
N ALA A 22 6.92 -1.26 -32.71
CA ALA A 22 5.94 -0.30 -32.21
C ALA A 22 6.61 0.94 -31.60
N TYR A 23 7.74 0.76 -30.91
CA TYR A 23 8.53 1.86 -30.35
C TYR A 23 9.18 2.72 -31.43
N THR A 24 9.65 2.16 -32.54
CA THR A 24 10.31 2.92 -33.61
C THR A 24 9.39 3.38 -34.73
N ALA A 25 8.13 2.96 -34.75
CA ALA A 25 7.14 3.39 -35.73
C ALA A 25 6.89 4.91 -35.78
N ARG A 26 7.34 5.67 -34.78
CA ARG A 26 7.34 7.14 -34.81
C ARG A 26 8.75 7.66 -35.05
N ILE A 27 8.89 8.59 -35.99
CA ILE A 27 10.15 9.28 -36.27
C ILE A 27 10.48 10.21 -35.09
N ASP A 28 11.37 9.75 -34.21
CA ASP A 28 11.90 10.52 -33.08
C ASP A 28 13.37 10.16 -32.88
N ILE A 29 14.25 11.13 -33.12
CA ILE A 29 15.72 10.96 -33.11
C ILE A 29 16.27 10.52 -31.75
N ARG A 30 15.49 10.64 -30.68
CA ARG A 30 15.89 10.21 -29.32
C ARG A 30 15.63 8.73 -29.08
N ARG A 31 14.99 8.03 -30.02
CA ARG A 31 14.66 6.61 -29.91
C ARG A 31 15.81 5.77 -30.45
N SER A 32 16.53 5.10 -29.55
CA SER A 32 17.58 4.14 -29.91
C SER A 32 17.27 2.75 -29.35
N ARG A 33 17.90 1.72 -29.92
CA ARG A 33 17.71 0.32 -29.50
C ARG A 33 18.23 0.11 -28.09
N GLU A 34 19.31 0.79 -27.76
CA GLU A 34 19.95 0.78 -26.46
C GLU A 34 19.03 1.39 -25.40
N VAL A 35 18.43 2.56 -25.68
CA VAL A 35 17.46 3.21 -24.78
C VAL A 35 16.21 2.35 -24.58
N PHE A 36 15.71 1.72 -25.65
CA PHE A 36 14.57 0.81 -25.55
C PHE A 36 14.90 -0.40 -24.70
N ASN A 37 15.99 -1.12 -24.98
CA ASN A 37 16.36 -2.31 -24.22
C ASN A 37 16.63 -1.98 -22.75
N TYR A 38 17.32 -0.87 -22.46
CA TYR A 38 17.60 -0.44 -21.08
C TYR A 38 16.31 -0.17 -20.29
N ARG A 39 15.33 0.50 -20.90
CA ARG A 39 14.07 0.90 -20.23
C ARG A 39 12.94 -0.12 -20.32
N ALA A 40 12.98 -1.01 -21.32
CA ALA A 40 12.06 -2.14 -21.43
C ALA A 40 12.43 -3.26 -20.45
N ASN A 41 13.72 -3.41 -20.13
CA ASN A 41 14.23 -4.44 -19.20
C ASN A 41 14.36 -3.95 -17.76
N THR A 42 13.81 -2.78 -17.38
CA THR A 42 13.73 -2.42 -15.95
C THR A 42 12.75 -3.34 -15.25
N ASP A 43 13.30 -4.34 -14.56
CA ASP A 43 12.64 -5.51 -13.99
C ASP A 43 11.84 -5.20 -12.71
N HIS A 44 11.14 -4.07 -12.65
CA HIS A 44 10.37 -3.63 -11.47
C HIS A 44 9.03 -4.37 -11.30
N GLY A 45 8.86 -5.53 -11.92
CA GLY A 45 7.62 -6.30 -11.92
C GLY A 45 6.47 -5.64 -12.68
N PRO A 46 5.28 -6.29 -12.73
CA PRO A 46 4.11 -5.74 -13.40
C PRO A 46 3.64 -4.44 -12.72
N SER A 47 3.53 -3.34 -13.49
CA SER A 47 2.86 -2.12 -13.03
C SER A 47 1.35 -2.28 -13.13
N TYR A 48 0.66 -2.16 -12.00
CA TYR A 48 -0.79 -2.17 -11.91
C TYR A 48 -1.41 -0.77 -11.89
N ASP A 49 -0.61 0.27 -12.13
CA ASP A 49 -1.02 1.68 -12.01
C ASP A 49 -2.19 2.04 -12.97
N ILE A 50 -2.34 1.32 -14.08
CA ILE A 50 -3.46 1.52 -15.03
C ILE A 50 -4.78 0.90 -14.56
N ARG A 51 -4.78 -0.02 -13.58
CA ARG A 51 -5.98 -0.75 -13.15
C ARG A 51 -7.10 0.17 -12.63
N PRO A 52 -6.83 1.14 -11.74
CA PRO A 52 -7.87 2.07 -11.29
C PRO A 52 -8.44 2.88 -12.47
N TRP A 53 -7.59 3.30 -13.42
CA TRP A 53 -8.04 4.01 -14.61
C TRP A 53 -8.93 3.13 -15.50
N LEU A 54 -8.56 1.87 -15.73
CA LEU A 54 -9.36 0.92 -16.50
C LEU A 54 -10.72 0.69 -15.84
N GLU A 55 -10.76 0.57 -14.52
CA GLU A 55 -12.01 0.43 -13.78
C GLU A 55 -12.90 1.68 -13.94
N PHE A 56 -12.36 2.87 -13.74
CA PHE A 56 -13.10 4.13 -13.97
C PHE A 56 -13.54 4.29 -15.42
N PHE A 57 -12.70 3.92 -16.39
CA PHE A 57 -13.01 3.96 -17.81
C PHE A 57 -14.16 3.02 -18.14
N VAL A 58 -14.09 1.75 -17.72
CA VAL A 58 -15.15 0.75 -17.92
C VAL A 58 -16.45 1.18 -17.25
N ASN A 59 -16.38 1.73 -16.03
CA ASN A 59 -17.55 2.26 -15.33
C ASN A 59 -18.15 3.49 -16.03
N GLY A 60 -17.31 4.34 -16.63
CA GLY A 60 -17.74 5.56 -17.33
C GLY A 60 -18.35 5.30 -18.72
N VAL A 61 -17.77 4.40 -19.51
CA VAL A 61 -18.22 4.14 -20.89
C VAL A 61 -19.06 2.87 -21.04
N GLY A 62 -19.06 1.99 -20.04
CA GLY A 62 -19.71 0.68 -20.08
C GLY A 62 -18.86 -0.39 -20.76
N THR A 63 -19.03 -1.65 -20.34
CA THR A 63 -18.17 -2.77 -20.76
C THR A 63 -18.09 -2.98 -22.27
N LYS A 64 -19.23 -2.93 -22.98
CA LYS A 64 -19.27 -3.15 -24.44
C LYS A 64 -18.47 -2.10 -25.19
N GLU A 65 -18.62 -0.84 -24.78
CA GLU A 65 -17.96 0.30 -25.40
C GLU A 65 -16.48 0.35 -25.05
N ALA A 66 -16.12 0.01 -23.80
CA ALA A 66 -14.73 -0.12 -23.39
C ALA A 66 -13.98 -1.17 -24.23
N ILE A 67 -14.59 -2.34 -24.48
CA ILE A 67 -14.03 -3.36 -25.38
C ILE A 67 -13.84 -2.82 -26.79
N ARG A 68 -14.83 -2.08 -27.32
CA ARG A 68 -14.75 -1.47 -28.65
C ARG A 68 -13.61 -0.46 -28.75
N LEU A 69 -13.48 0.42 -27.76
CA LEU A 69 -12.49 1.49 -27.70
C LEU A 69 -11.06 0.98 -27.47
N LEU A 70 -10.90 -0.12 -26.72
CA LEU A 70 -9.60 -0.75 -26.48
C LEU A 70 -9.22 -1.79 -27.55
N LYS A 71 -10.09 -2.05 -28.52
CA LYS A 71 -9.83 -3.02 -29.59
C LYS A 71 -8.69 -2.51 -30.48
N GLY A 72 -7.59 -3.26 -30.51
CA GLY A 72 -6.43 -2.94 -31.34
C GLY A 72 -5.42 -2.00 -30.68
N THR A 73 -5.65 -1.55 -29.45
CA THR A 73 -4.65 -0.82 -28.67
C THR A 73 -3.37 -1.67 -28.52
N GLY A 74 -2.22 -1.06 -28.77
CA GLY A 74 -0.90 -1.73 -28.69
C GLY A 74 -0.46 -2.46 -29.96
N LYS A 75 -1.29 -2.55 -31.01
CA LYS A 75 -0.82 -3.04 -32.32
C LYS A 75 -0.01 -1.95 -33.02
N PRO A 76 1.13 -2.28 -33.67
CA PRO A 76 1.85 -1.32 -34.49
C PRO A 76 0.93 -0.81 -35.60
N PHE A 77 1.00 0.49 -35.89
CA PHE A 77 0.34 1.05 -37.07
C PHE A 77 0.98 0.42 -38.30
N VAL A 78 0.31 -0.58 -38.87
CA VAL A 78 0.65 -1.03 -40.22
C VAL A 78 0.17 0.09 -41.12
N SER A 79 1.08 0.95 -41.58
CA SER A 79 0.75 1.82 -42.70
C SER A 79 0.46 0.89 -43.87
N GLU A 80 -0.81 0.77 -44.25
CA GLU A 80 -1.16 0.25 -45.56
C GLU A 80 -0.62 1.25 -46.58
N SER A 81 0.66 1.08 -46.91
CA SER A 81 1.31 1.77 -48.00
C SER A 81 0.67 1.25 -49.28
N LYS A 82 -0.47 1.84 -49.64
CA LYS A 82 -0.93 1.83 -51.03
C LYS A 82 0.16 2.52 -51.83
N VAL A 83 1.01 1.71 -52.45
CA VAL A 83 1.97 2.11 -53.46
C VAL A 83 1.16 2.69 -54.62
N VAL A 84 0.90 3.99 -54.58
CA VAL A 84 0.51 4.75 -55.76
C VAL A 84 1.81 5.23 -56.38
N SER A 85 2.30 4.44 -57.34
CA SER A 85 3.37 4.84 -58.23
C SER A 85 2.91 6.04 -59.05
N SER A 86 3.45 7.22 -58.76
CA SER A 86 3.53 8.28 -59.76
C SER A 86 4.90 8.94 -59.68
N SER A 87 5.66 8.70 -60.72
CA SER A 87 6.95 9.29 -61.02
C SER A 87 6.75 10.71 -61.55
N SER A 88 7.34 11.71 -60.92
CA SER A 88 7.81 12.91 -61.63
C SER A 88 8.81 13.72 -60.78
N SER A 89 10.07 13.71 -61.25
CA SER A 89 11.06 14.79 -61.28
C SER A 89 10.64 16.16 -60.70
N PHE A 90 11.44 16.73 -59.80
CA PHE A 90 11.93 18.13 -59.76
C PHE A 90 12.85 18.26 -58.53
N SER A 91 14.18 18.17 -58.67
CA SER A 91 15.15 19.24 -58.96
C SER A 91 15.29 20.32 -57.87
N SER A 92 16.51 20.35 -57.30
CA SER A 92 17.33 21.46 -56.75
C SER A 92 16.69 22.66 -56.02
N HIS A 93 17.13 22.85 -54.77
CA HIS A 93 17.33 24.08 -53.97
C HIS A 93 17.31 23.59 -52.50
N ILE A 94 18.31 23.73 -51.64
CA ILE A 94 18.96 24.96 -51.16
C ILE A 94 20.30 24.54 -50.52
N ALA A 95 21.38 25.19 -50.95
CA ALA A 95 22.60 25.39 -50.17
C ALA A 95 22.67 26.87 -49.76
N LYS A 96 23.39 27.17 -48.67
CA LYS A 96 23.52 28.45 -47.90
C LYS A 96 22.46 28.54 -46.78
N VAL A 97 22.82 28.72 -45.51
CA VAL A 97 23.80 29.66 -44.95
C VAL A 97 24.46 29.06 -43.71
N ALA A 98 25.79 29.07 -43.69
CA ALA A 98 26.59 29.02 -42.47
C ALA A 98 27.07 30.45 -42.14
N ALA A 99 27.36 30.65 -40.86
CA ALA A 99 27.96 31.84 -40.23
C ALA A 99 26.99 32.94 -39.78
N ALA A 100 26.62 32.91 -38.48
CA ALA A 100 26.65 34.09 -37.63
C ALA A 100 26.55 33.71 -36.13
N SER A 101 27.46 34.29 -35.35
CA SER A 101 27.33 34.60 -33.92
C SER A 101 27.59 33.50 -32.89
N SER A 102 28.89 33.24 -32.67
CA SER A 102 29.41 32.82 -31.37
C SER A 102 29.26 33.98 -30.37
N SER A 103 28.22 33.93 -29.54
CA SER A 103 28.14 34.70 -28.30
C SER A 103 28.17 33.74 -27.13
N THR A 104 29.39 33.39 -26.73
CA THR A 104 29.67 32.59 -25.53
C THR A 104 29.33 33.45 -24.32
N THR A 105 28.06 33.41 -23.91
CA THR A 105 27.64 33.94 -22.62
C THR A 105 28.11 32.91 -21.60
N SER A 106 29.15 33.26 -20.85
CA SER A 106 29.65 32.49 -19.71
C SER A 106 28.56 32.47 -18.63
N ILE A 107 27.69 31.47 -18.70
CA ILE A 107 26.83 31.10 -17.58
C ILE A 107 27.78 30.57 -16.52
N SER A 108 27.97 31.36 -15.47
CA SER A 108 28.61 30.92 -14.25
C SER A 108 27.97 29.60 -13.85
N SER A 109 28.79 28.54 -13.88
CA SER A 109 28.45 27.25 -13.31
C SER A 109 28.21 27.45 -11.82
N GLU A 110 26.95 27.72 -11.46
CA GLU A 110 26.45 27.31 -10.16
C GLU A 110 26.77 25.84 -10.06
N THR A 111 27.68 25.54 -9.15
CA THR A 111 28.09 24.20 -8.77
C THR A 111 26.83 23.40 -8.50
N ALA A 112 26.42 22.59 -9.47
CA ALA A 112 25.48 21.51 -9.24
C ALA A 112 26.11 20.67 -8.13
N GLU A 113 25.61 20.85 -6.90
CA GLU A 113 25.95 20.01 -5.77
C GLU A 113 25.92 18.58 -6.27
N SER A 114 27.06 17.92 -6.16
CA SER A 114 27.29 16.58 -6.67
C SER A 114 26.32 15.60 -6.01
N GLY A 115 25.15 15.47 -6.64
CA GLY A 115 24.33 14.27 -6.84
C GLY A 115 24.35 13.24 -5.73
N TRP A 116 23.97 13.63 -4.51
CA TRP A 116 23.43 12.67 -3.56
C TRP A 116 22.04 12.22 -4.06
N PRO A 117 21.68 10.93 -3.96
CA PRO A 117 20.39 10.46 -4.41
C PRO A 117 19.28 11.31 -3.78
N PRO A 118 18.19 11.64 -4.52
CA PRO A 118 17.10 12.42 -3.97
C PRO A 118 16.63 11.79 -2.66
N LYS A 119 16.48 12.63 -1.63
CA LYS A 119 16.04 12.21 -0.29
C LYS A 119 14.76 11.39 -0.44
N ARG A 120 14.80 10.13 0.02
CA ARG A 120 13.63 9.25 -0.03
C ARG A 120 12.47 9.89 0.73
N THR A 121 11.29 9.85 0.13
CA THR A 121 10.05 10.34 0.72
C THR A 121 9.33 9.23 1.46
N CYS A 122 8.58 9.56 2.51
CA CYS A 122 7.92 8.55 3.32
C CYS A 122 6.56 8.95 3.87
N ALA A 123 5.75 7.95 4.20
CA ALA A 123 4.44 8.12 4.81
C ALA A 123 4.17 7.12 5.95
N LEU A 124 3.55 7.60 7.02
CA LEU A 124 3.07 6.79 8.15
C LEU A 124 1.53 6.75 8.11
N LEU A 125 0.97 5.55 7.97
CA LEU A 125 -0.46 5.31 7.79
C LEU A 125 -0.99 4.61 9.04
N PHE A 126 -1.85 5.29 9.80
CA PHE A 126 -2.51 4.72 10.98
C PHE A 126 -3.92 4.21 10.61
N PHE A 127 -4.23 2.98 11.01
CA PHE A 127 -5.53 2.35 10.73
C PHE A 127 -6.16 1.77 11.99
N GLY A 128 -7.49 1.91 12.11
CA GLY A 128 -8.27 1.37 13.22
C GLY A 128 -8.66 2.45 14.24
N ILE A 129 -8.89 2.03 15.48
CA ILE A 129 -9.44 2.86 16.55
C ILE A 129 -8.35 3.22 17.55
N GLY A 130 -8.41 4.40 18.17
CA GLY A 130 -7.47 4.83 19.20
C GLY A 130 -8.02 4.59 20.60
N ARG A 131 -7.71 3.44 21.22
CA ARG A 131 -8.14 3.12 22.59
C ARG A 131 -7.18 3.77 23.59
N LYS A 132 -7.70 4.57 24.53
CA LYS A 132 -6.89 5.37 25.47
C LYS A 132 -5.74 6.09 24.76
N PHE A 133 -6.05 6.66 23.60
CA PHE A 133 -5.05 7.06 22.64
C PHE A 133 -4.15 8.16 23.21
N LYS A 134 -4.76 9.25 23.67
CA LYS A 134 -4.01 10.42 24.17
C LYS A 134 -3.11 10.07 25.36
N ASP A 135 -3.62 9.26 26.29
CA ASP A 135 -2.96 9.03 27.58
C ASP A 135 -1.90 7.91 27.53
N ILE A 136 -2.07 6.92 26.64
CA ILE A 136 -1.25 5.70 26.63
C ILE A 136 -0.55 5.49 25.29
N SER A 137 -1.30 5.35 24.20
CA SER A 137 -0.71 5.00 22.89
C SER A 137 0.10 6.13 22.29
N TYR A 138 -0.43 7.37 22.31
CA TYR A 138 0.15 8.52 21.66
C TYR A 138 1.56 8.87 22.16
N PRO A 139 1.86 8.91 23.47
CA PRO A 139 3.23 9.12 23.94
C PRO A 139 4.22 8.12 23.32
N SER A 140 3.87 6.83 23.29
CA SER A 140 4.73 5.81 22.68
C SER A 140 4.86 5.98 21.16
N ILE A 141 3.77 6.28 20.46
CA ILE A 141 3.77 6.51 19.01
C ILE A 141 4.62 7.74 18.67
N LYS A 142 4.49 8.82 19.44
CA LYS A 142 5.27 10.02 19.25
C LYS A 142 6.77 9.70 19.38
N THR A 143 7.18 9.10 20.50
CA THR A 143 8.59 8.84 20.77
C THR A 143 9.19 7.77 19.86
N ASN A 144 8.46 6.69 19.57
CA ASN A 144 9.01 5.52 18.89
C ASN A 144 8.73 5.47 17.39
N LEU A 145 7.81 6.29 16.88
CA LEU A 145 7.49 6.36 15.45
C LEU A 145 7.67 7.77 14.88
N LEU A 146 6.96 8.78 15.42
CA LEU A 146 6.93 10.12 14.81
C LEU A 146 8.29 10.82 14.93
N ASP A 147 8.87 10.85 16.13
CA ASP A 147 10.16 11.50 16.39
C ASP A 147 11.32 10.76 15.67
N ILE A 148 11.15 9.46 15.40
CA ILE A 148 12.12 8.63 14.66
C ILE A 148 12.01 8.85 13.14
N ASN A 149 10.84 9.24 12.65
CA ASN A 149 10.56 9.43 11.23
C ASN A 149 10.02 10.85 10.98
N PRO A 150 10.77 11.92 11.34
CA PRO A 150 10.26 13.28 11.42
C PRO A 150 9.87 13.88 10.06
N ASP A 151 10.39 13.32 8.96
CA ASP A 151 10.14 13.80 7.61
C ASP A 151 8.95 13.12 6.92
N CYS A 152 8.30 12.14 7.56
CA CYS A 152 7.20 11.41 6.94
C CYS A 152 5.87 12.15 7.05
N ASP A 153 5.09 12.12 5.98
CA ASP A 153 3.69 12.54 6.03
C ASP A 153 2.85 11.53 6.82
N VAL A 154 1.90 12.03 7.63
CA VAL A 154 1.03 11.17 8.44
C VAL A 154 -0.39 11.16 7.89
N PHE A 155 -0.96 9.96 7.76
CA PHE A 155 -2.33 9.71 7.34
C PHE A 155 -3.04 8.80 8.33
N VAL A 156 -4.33 9.02 8.54
CA VAL A 156 -5.12 8.25 9.51
C VAL A 156 -6.47 7.86 8.94
N HIS A 157 -6.86 6.61 9.12
CA HIS A 157 -8.25 6.19 8.97
C HIS A 157 -8.73 5.62 10.30
N THR A 158 -9.84 6.16 10.80
CA THR A 158 -10.48 5.68 12.02
C THR A 158 -11.98 5.60 11.89
N TYR A 159 -12.61 4.92 12.85
CA TYR A 159 -14.05 4.83 12.96
C TYR A 159 -14.55 5.83 14.00
N ASN A 160 -15.66 6.51 13.71
CA ASN A 160 -16.35 7.41 14.64
C ASN A 160 -17.19 6.60 15.65
N ILE A 161 -16.51 5.80 16.47
CA ILE A 161 -17.11 5.00 17.54
C ILE A 161 -16.75 5.59 18.90
N LYS A 162 -17.73 5.64 19.80
CA LYS A 162 -17.55 6.17 21.16
C LYS A 162 -17.39 5.09 22.22
N GLU A 163 -17.74 3.87 21.88
CA GLU A 163 -17.77 2.72 22.78
C GLU A 163 -17.15 1.54 22.05
N ALA A 164 -16.31 0.78 22.75
CA ALA A 164 -15.86 -0.50 22.25
C ALA A 164 -16.98 -1.53 22.36
N GLN A 165 -16.97 -2.47 21.41
CA GLN A 165 -17.80 -3.66 21.45
C GLN A 165 -16.87 -4.86 21.52
N GLY A 166 -17.00 -5.69 22.57
CA GLY A 166 -16.25 -6.93 22.70
C GLY A 166 -16.53 -7.65 24.01
N SER A 167 -16.47 -8.98 24.00
CA SER A 167 -16.57 -9.82 25.20
C SER A 167 -15.25 -9.90 25.98
N ARG A 168 -14.15 -9.40 25.41
CA ARG A 168 -12.81 -9.51 26.01
C ARG A 168 -12.66 -8.60 27.22
N GLU A 169 -11.82 -9.04 28.15
CA GLU A 169 -11.44 -8.24 29.30
C GLU A 169 -10.92 -6.87 28.86
N GLY A 170 -11.49 -5.81 29.45
CA GLY A 170 -11.15 -4.43 29.13
C GLY A 170 -11.73 -3.89 27.83
N GLU A 171 -12.54 -4.66 27.09
CA GLU A 171 -13.29 -4.19 25.91
C GLU A 171 -14.75 -3.81 26.20
N GLY A 172 -15.24 -4.11 27.40
CA GLY A 172 -16.56 -3.73 27.91
C GLY A 172 -17.69 -4.56 27.30
N THR A 173 -18.42 -5.30 28.14
CA THR A 173 -19.73 -5.84 27.75
C THR A 173 -20.68 -4.66 27.71
N GLY A 174 -21.24 -4.29 26.55
CA GLY A 174 -21.97 -3.03 26.31
C GLY A 174 -23.20 -2.69 27.19
N ASN A 175 -23.35 -3.31 28.35
CA ASN A 175 -24.41 -3.12 29.35
C ASN A 175 -23.89 -2.70 30.74
N THR A 176 -22.59 -2.50 30.97
CA THR A 176 -22.10 -1.98 32.25
C THR A 176 -21.72 -0.50 32.14
N SER A 177 -21.92 0.24 33.23
CA SER A 177 -21.44 1.62 33.43
C SER A 177 -19.92 1.80 33.26
N ASP A 178 -19.19 0.70 33.04
CA ASP A 178 -17.75 0.63 32.81
C ASP A 178 -17.39 0.50 31.32
N ALA A 179 -18.33 0.73 30.39
CA ALA A 179 -18.02 0.81 28.97
C ALA A 179 -16.99 1.93 28.74
N SER A 180 -15.73 1.52 28.64
CA SER A 180 -14.62 2.46 28.49
C SER A 180 -14.79 3.27 27.19
N SER A 181 -15.06 4.57 27.37
CA SER A 181 -15.27 5.50 26.28
C SER A 181 -14.02 5.62 25.39
N ILE A 182 -14.24 5.58 24.08
CA ILE A 182 -13.27 5.88 23.05
C ILE A 182 -13.54 7.30 22.56
N ASN A 183 -12.51 8.13 22.52
CA ASN A 183 -12.59 9.45 21.90
C ASN A 183 -11.80 9.45 20.59
N PRO A 184 -12.44 9.18 19.44
CA PRO A 184 -11.73 9.09 18.16
C PRO A 184 -11.02 10.40 17.80
N LYS A 185 -11.50 11.55 18.29
CA LYS A 185 -10.89 12.85 18.04
C LYS A 185 -9.47 12.99 18.60
N GLU A 186 -9.07 12.15 19.56
CA GLU A 186 -7.69 12.14 20.05
C GLU A 186 -6.68 11.79 18.95
N LEU A 187 -7.10 11.09 17.89
CA LEU A 187 -6.24 10.77 16.74
C LEU A 187 -5.85 12.01 15.91
N LEU A 188 -6.47 13.16 16.15
CA LEU A 188 -6.02 14.43 15.56
C LEU A 188 -4.61 14.81 15.98
N LEU A 189 -4.15 14.33 17.16
CA LEU A 189 -2.78 14.52 17.64
C LEU A 189 -1.72 13.93 16.70
N LEU A 190 -2.09 13.02 15.79
CA LEU A 190 -1.19 12.45 14.78
C LEU A 190 -0.97 13.36 13.58
N VAL A 191 -1.92 14.26 13.28
CA VAL A 191 -1.91 15.05 12.04
C VAL A 191 -1.80 16.56 12.28
N ASN A 192 -2.24 17.02 13.45
CA ASN A 192 -2.28 18.42 13.84
C ASN A 192 -1.54 18.60 15.17
N ASN A 193 -0.45 19.37 15.16
CA ASN A 193 0.25 19.75 16.40
C ASN A 193 -0.56 20.76 17.23
N ASP A 194 -1.52 21.45 16.61
CA ASP A 194 -2.32 22.50 17.26
C ASP A 194 -3.80 22.08 17.32
N ASN A 195 -4.30 21.88 18.53
CA ASN A 195 -5.67 21.44 18.87
C ASN A 195 -6.78 22.49 18.56
N ASN A 196 -6.59 23.34 17.55
CA ASN A 196 -7.49 24.46 17.29
C ASN A 196 -8.79 24.01 16.62
N GLY A 197 -9.72 23.51 17.44
CA GLY A 197 -11.16 23.71 17.29
C GLY A 197 -11.81 23.27 15.98
N VAL A 198 -11.20 22.36 15.22
CA VAL A 198 -11.76 21.97 13.93
C VAL A 198 -13.06 21.20 14.14
N ASN A 199 -14.13 21.74 13.55
CA ASN A 199 -15.47 21.20 13.68
C ASN A 199 -15.68 20.16 12.56
N TYR A 200 -15.79 18.88 12.93
CA TYR A 200 -15.87 17.78 11.97
C TYR A 200 -17.29 17.26 11.84
N ASN A 201 -17.75 17.20 10.58
CA ASN A 201 -18.97 16.50 10.22
C ASN A 201 -18.68 15.01 9.95
N ASP A 202 -19.70 14.19 10.10
CA ASP A 202 -19.61 12.74 10.01
C ASP A 202 -19.12 12.27 8.64
N GLY A 203 -18.08 11.43 8.58
CA GLY A 203 -17.47 10.99 7.32
C GLY A 203 -16.55 12.00 6.63
N ALA A 204 -16.23 13.13 7.29
CA ALA A 204 -15.36 14.15 6.71
C ALA A 204 -13.91 13.68 6.60
N VAL A 205 -13.29 14.02 5.47
CA VAL A 205 -11.84 14.02 5.32
C VAL A 205 -11.34 15.36 5.84
N VAL A 206 -10.50 15.29 6.86
CA VAL A 206 -9.90 16.44 7.54
C VAL A 206 -8.55 16.73 6.91
N ASP A 207 -8.39 17.90 6.30
CA ASP A 207 -7.15 18.38 5.71
C ASP A 207 -6.49 17.42 4.69
N GLY A 208 -7.25 16.44 4.18
CA GLY A 208 -6.72 15.37 3.35
C GLY A 208 -5.83 14.35 4.11
N LYS A 209 -5.80 14.38 5.44
CA LYS A 209 -4.90 13.57 6.29
C LYS A 209 -5.61 12.59 7.22
N ILE A 210 -6.85 12.86 7.64
CA ILE A 210 -7.60 11.91 8.48
C ILE A 210 -9.04 11.69 8.01
N ILE A 211 -9.51 10.44 8.10
CA ILE A 211 -10.89 10.01 7.85
C ILE A 211 -11.53 9.54 9.15
N PHE A 212 -12.69 10.11 9.50
CA PHE A 212 -13.57 9.63 10.56
C PHE A 212 -14.78 8.93 9.95
N GLU A 213 -14.73 7.60 9.81
CA GLU A 213 -15.78 6.84 9.15
C GLU A 213 -16.86 6.34 10.12
N THR A 214 -18.13 6.49 9.76
CA THR A 214 -19.24 5.93 10.54
C THR A 214 -19.45 4.46 10.24
N GLU A 215 -20.12 3.79 11.19
CA GLU A 215 -20.61 2.43 10.99
C GLU A 215 -21.50 2.31 9.75
N SER A 216 -22.42 3.27 9.56
CA SER A 216 -23.35 3.27 8.42
C SER A 216 -22.67 3.52 7.08
N ALA A 217 -21.58 4.31 7.05
CA ALA A 217 -20.77 4.51 5.86
C ALA A 217 -19.95 3.26 5.52
N PHE A 218 -19.32 2.65 6.53
CA PHE A 218 -18.60 1.38 6.41
C PHE A 218 -19.52 0.27 5.86
N GLU A 219 -20.69 0.07 6.48
CA GLU A 219 -21.63 -0.98 6.08
C GLU A 219 -22.05 -0.83 4.62
N ARG A 220 -22.38 0.40 4.20
CA ARG A 220 -22.82 0.72 2.84
C ARG A 220 -21.73 0.47 1.80
N ARG A 221 -20.49 0.84 2.10
CA ARG A 221 -19.35 0.73 1.17
C ARG A 221 -18.87 -0.70 1.03
N THR A 222 -18.71 -1.41 2.14
CA THR A 222 -18.00 -2.70 2.15
C THR A 222 -18.94 -3.89 2.03
N LYS A 223 -20.21 -3.73 2.44
CA LYS A 223 -21.20 -4.83 2.53
C LYS A 223 -20.61 -6.01 3.31
N TYR A 224 -19.93 -5.71 4.41
CA TYR A 224 -19.03 -6.63 5.10
C TYR A 224 -19.72 -7.92 5.60
N LYS A 225 -21.02 -7.86 5.89
CA LYS A 225 -21.81 -8.99 6.39
C LYS A 225 -21.75 -10.22 5.46
N LYS A 226 -21.48 -10.05 4.16
CA LYS A 226 -21.30 -11.17 3.22
C LYS A 226 -20.11 -12.07 3.58
N TYR A 227 -19.07 -11.53 4.25
CA TYR A 227 -17.87 -12.28 4.62
C TYR A 227 -18.10 -13.20 5.81
N ARG A 228 -19.22 -13.06 6.54
CA ARG A 228 -19.60 -13.96 7.64
C ARG A 228 -19.79 -15.41 7.18
N ALA A 229 -20.13 -15.63 5.91
CA ALA A 229 -20.21 -16.97 5.31
C ALA A 229 -18.84 -17.67 5.17
N TYR A 230 -17.75 -16.93 5.39
CA TYR A 230 -16.38 -17.44 5.33
C TYR A 230 -15.72 -17.39 6.70
N PHE A 231 -16.50 -17.51 7.77
CA PHE A 231 -15.94 -17.58 9.13
C PHE A 231 -14.89 -18.70 9.22
N PRO A 232 -13.72 -18.45 9.84
CA PRO A 232 -12.67 -19.44 9.87
C PRO A 232 -13.07 -20.62 10.77
N GLU A 233 -12.80 -21.83 10.31
CA GLU A 233 -12.97 -23.06 11.09
C GLU A 233 -11.73 -23.95 10.95
N PRO A 234 -11.25 -24.54 12.06
CA PRO A 234 -11.63 -24.26 13.46
C PRO A 234 -11.16 -22.86 13.89
N SER A 235 -11.83 -22.23 14.86
CA SER A 235 -11.40 -20.91 15.33
C SER A 235 -11.70 -20.66 16.80
N ALA A 236 -10.81 -19.90 17.44
CA ALA A 236 -11.03 -19.32 18.77
C ALA A 236 -11.75 -17.94 18.69
N TRP A 237 -12.14 -17.53 17.49
CA TRP A 237 -12.82 -16.27 17.25
C TRP A 237 -14.29 -16.35 17.70
N GLU A 238 -14.81 -15.22 18.18
CA GLU A 238 -16.22 -15.05 18.49
C GLU A 238 -16.99 -14.66 17.21
N PHE A 239 -17.99 -15.46 16.83
CA PHE A 239 -18.87 -15.14 15.71
C PHE A 239 -20.05 -14.25 16.14
N PRO A 240 -20.42 -13.20 15.38
CA PRO A 240 -19.75 -12.70 14.16
C PRO A 240 -18.68 -11.64 14.45
N SER A 241 -18.57 -11.17 15.70
CA SER A 241 -17.82 -9.98 16.11
C SER A 241 -16.37 -9.97 15.64
N SER A 242 -15.66 -11.10 15.75
CA SER A 242 -14.25 -11.20 15.38
C SER A 242 -14.04 -11.11 13.86
N MET A 243 -14.91 -11.75 13.07
CA MET A 243 -14.88 -11.64 11.60
C MET A 243 -15.21 -10.22 11.16
N ASP A 244 -16.24 -9.61 11.74
CA ASP A 244 -16.62 -8.23 11.43
C ASP A 244 -15.44 -7.27 11.73
N ASN A 245 -14.75 -7.46 12.87
CA ASN A 245 -13.59 -6.68 13.25
C ASN A 245 -12.39 -6.87 12.30
N MET A 246 -12.14 -8.09 11.82
CA MET A 246 -11.12 -8.33 10.79
C MET A 246 -11.44 -7.55 9.51
N ILE A 247 -12.69 -7.60 9.04
CA ILE A 247 -13.08 -6.88 7.83
C ILE A 247 -13.01 -5.35 8.03
N ARG A 248 -13.34 -4.83 9.22
CA ARG A 248 -13.09 -3.43 9.58
C ARG A 248 -11.62 -3.07 9.51
N GLN A 249 -10.72 -3.94 9.99
CA GLN A 249 -9.29 -3.69 9.91
C GLN A 249 -8.84 -3.58 8.45
N TRP A 250 -9.20 -4.55 7.61
CA TRP A 250 -8.85 -4.54 6.18
C TRP A 250 -9.40 -3.31 5.45
N HIS A 251 -10.64 -2.93 5.76
CA HIS A 251 -11.24 -1.72 5.20
C HIS A 251 -10.51 -0.46 5.65
N SER A 252 -10.15 -0.36 6.93
CA SER A 252 -9.44 0.79 7.47
C SER A 252 -8.05 0.95 6.83
N ILE A 253 -7.37 -0.17 6.59
CA ILE A 253 -6.09 -0.23 5.88
C ILE A 253 -6.25 0.31 4.44
N ALA A 254 -7.23 -0.19 3.70
CA ALA A 254 -7.51 0.28 2.34
C ALA A 254 -7.92 1.76 2.33
N GLY A 255 -8.66 2.20 3.35
CA GLY A 255 -9.10 3.58 3.53
C GLY A 255 -7.94 4.55 3.72
N VAL A 256 -6.99 4.24 4.61
CA VAL A 256 -5.80 5.08 4.83
C VAL A 256 -4.84 5.05 3.64
N TRP A 257 -4.70 3.90 2.97
CA TRP A 257 -3.94 3.78 1.73
C TRP A 257 -4.49 4.69 0.63
N ARG A 258 -5.82 4.69 0.44
CA ARG A 258 -6.48 5.59 -0.52
C ARG A 258 -6.22 7.06 -0.20
N LEU A 259 -6.19 7.42 1.09
CA LEU A 259 -5.95 8.80 1.51
C LEU A 259 -4.53 9.26 1.15
N MET A 260 -3.51 8.43 1.43
CA MET A 260 -2.13 8.67 0.98
C MET A 260 -2.06 8.83 -0.55
N ARG A 261 -2.72 7.94 -1.31
CA ARG A 261 -2.74 8.01 -2.78
C ARG A 261 -3.39 9.28 -3.33
N LEU A 262 -4.39 9.84 -2.66
CA LEU A 262 -4.99 11.12 -3.05
C LEU A 262 -3.97 12.25 -2.94
N LYS A 263 -3.13 12.25 -1.89
CA LYS A 263 -2.00 13.18 -1.77
C LYS A 263 -0.99 12.95 -2.88
N GLU A 264 -0.55 11.71 -3.12
CA GLU A 264 0.40 11.39 -4.21
C GLU A 264 -0.08 11.93 -5.56
N THR A 265 -1.37 11.74 -5.85
CA THR A 265 -2.01 12.20 -7.08
C THR A 265 -2.05 13.72 -7.16
N LYS A 266 -2.38 14.39 -6.05
CA LYS A 266 -2.48 15.86 -5.97
C LYS A 266 -1.13 16.54 -6.10
N THR A 267 -0.07 15.96 -5.54
CA THR A 267 1.29 16.56 -5.55
C THR A 267 2.17 16.02 -6.66
N HIS A 268 1.70 15.04 -7.43
CA HIS A 268 2.51 14.30 -8.40
C HIS A 268 3.82 13.77 -7.78
N ASN A 269 3.75 13.33 -6.53
CA ASN A 269 4.91 12.82 -5.80
C ASN A 269 4.53 11.51 -5.11
N ARG A 270 5.18 10.41 -5.47
CA ARG A 270 4.93 9.09 -4.85
C ARG A 270 5.86 8.92 -3.67
N TYR A 271 5.35 8.30 -2.61
CA TYR A 271 6.19 7.96 -1.47
C TYR A 271 7.11 6.78 -1.82
N ASP A 272 8.36 6.81 -1.36
CA ASP A 272 9.28 5.69 -1.52
C ASP A 272 9.04 4.64 -0.45
N ARG A 273 8.80 5.10 0.79
CA ARG A 273 8.67 4.27 1.98
C ARG A 273 7.31 4.47 2.65
N VAL A 274 6.69 3.38 3.07
CA VAL A 274 5.37 3.42 3.73
C VAL A 274 5.40 2.51 4.95
N GLY A 275 4.91 3.03 6.08
CA GLY A 275 4.63 2.26 7.28
C GLY A 275 3.14 2.26 7.59
N LEU A 276 2.60 1.12 8.00
CA LEU A 276 1.21 0.88 8.36
C LEU A 276 1.17 0.44 9.81
N PHE A 277 0.51 1.24 10.64
CA PHE A 277 0.55 1.15 12.11
C PHE A 277 -0.85 1.16 12.71
N ARG A 278 -0.96 0.59 13.91
CA ARG A 278 -2.19 0.64 14.70
C ARG A 278 -2.10 1.77 15.71
N PRO A 279 -3.16 2.57 15.91
CA PRO A 279 -3.17 3.58 16.94
C PRO A 279 -3.51 3.04 18.33
N ASP A 280 -4.06 1.83 18.47
CA ASP A 280 -4.40 1.21 19.77
C ASP A 280 -3.31 0.28 20.31
N VAL A 281 -2.04 0.61 20.09
CA VAL A 281 -0.92 -0.17 20.62
C VAL A 281 0.10 0.75 21.30
N PHE A 282 0.84 0.18 22.25
CA PHE A 282 1.99 0.76 22.90
C PHE A 282 3.24 0.21 22.23
N TYR A 283 3.95 1.06 21.49
CA TYR A 283 5.20 0.69 20.83
C TYR A 283 6.34 0.74 21.84
N THR A 284 7.06 -0.37 22.03
CA THR A 284 8.10 -0.46 23.08
C THR A 284 9.49 -0.07 22.60
N GLN A 285 9.70 0.05 21.29
CA GLN A 285 11.00 0.34 20.69
C GLN A 285 10.87 1.29 19.50
N PRO A 286 11.90 2.11 19.23
CA PRO A 286 12.00 2.92 18.02
C PRO A 286 11.88 2.10 16.75
N ILE A 287 11.12 2.57 15.77
CA ILE A 287 10.95 1.92 14.46
C ILE A 287 11.20 2.94 13.36
N SER A 288 12.36 2.84 12.70
CA SER A 288 12.65 3.60 11.49
C SER A 288 12.09 2.86 10.27
N ILE A 289 11.25 3.53 9.48
CA ILE A 289 10.71 2.94 8.25
C ILE A 289 11.55 3.25 7.02
N MET A 290 12.59 4.08 7.13
CA MET A 290 13.47 4.44 6.03
C MET A 290 14.43 3.30 5.64
N GLY A 291 14.51 2.27 6.49
CA GLY A 291 15.55 1.26 6.43
C GLY A 291 16.85 1.81 7.01
N GLY A 292 17.85 0.94 7.14
CA GLY A 292 19.16 1.41 7.55
C GLY A 292 19.88 2.11 6.40
N ASP A 293 19.71 3.42 6.28
CA ASP A 293 20.56 4.28 5.44
C ASP A 293 22.01 4.37 5.97
N ASN A 294 22.27 3.78 7.14
CA ASN A 294 23.61 3.60 7.65
C ASN A 294 24.24 2.39 6.95
N ASN A 295 25.37 2.59 6.26
CA ASN A 295 26.19 1.60 5.52
C ASN A 295 26.52 0.27 6.27
N ASN A 296 26.11 0.12 7.52
CA ASN A 296 26.29 -1.08 8.36
C ASN A 296 24.98 -1.86 8.61
N ALA A 297 23.82 -1.40 8.17
CA ALA A 297 22.59 -2.16 8.29
C ALA A 297 22.53 -3.20 7.17
N THR A 298 22.94 -4.42 7.50
CA THR A 298 22.96 -5.60 6.62
C THR A 298 21.57 -6.09 6.21
N GLY A 299 20.49 -5.37 6.55
CA GLY A 299 19.11 -5.75 6.27
C GLY A 299 18.49 -4.92 5.15
N ASN A 300 18.23 -5.56 4.01
CA ASN A 300 17.37 -5.05 2.95
C ASN A 300 15.90 -5.03 3.43
N GLU A 301 15.53 -4.01 4.22
CA GLU A 301 14.19 -3.82 4.80
C GLU A 301 13.18 -3.28 3.78
N HIS A 302 12.98 -4.04 2.72
CA HIS A 302 12.07 -3.74 1.62
C HIS A 302 10.60 -4.05 1.98
N ALA A 303 10.35 -5.10 2.76
CA ALA A 303 9.02 -5.45 3.23
C ALA A 303 9.16 -6.09 4.61
N VAL A 304 8.74 -5.39 5.66
CA VAL A 304 8.92 -5.82 7.04
C VAL A 304 7.59 -6.02 7.72
N ILE A 305 7.46 -7.17 8.39
CA ILE A 305 6.36 -7.46 9.32
C ILE A 305 6.94 -7.85 10.68
N PRO A 306 6.20 -7.60 11.78
CA PRO A 306 6.55 -8.13 13.09
C PRO A 306 6.48 -9.67 13.11
N SER A 307 7.30 -10.30 13.95
CA SER A 307 7.13 -11.71 14.31
C SER A 307 5.80 -11.94 15.05
N MET A 308 5.39 -13.20 15.12
CA MET A 308 4.21 -13.57 15.88
C MET A 308 4.49 -13.46 17.38
N MET A 309 3.51 -12.92 18.10
CA MET A 309 3.60 -12.63 19.54
C MET A 309 2.86 -13.67 20.39
N TYR A 310 2.42 -14.78 19.79
CA TYR A 310 1.69 -15.84 20.47
C TYR A 310 2.00 -17.17 19.78
N ASN A 311 1.99 -18.26 20.56
CA ASN A 311 2.27 -19.59 20.02
C ASN A 311 1.19 -19.96 19.02
N CYS A 312 1.59 -20.24 17.78
CA CYS A 312 0.62 -20.69 16.80
C CYS A 312 0.08 -22.06 17.23
N THR A 313 -1.23 -22.18 17.34
CA THR A 313 -1.90 -23.46 17.59
C THR A 313 -2.30 -24.14 16.29
N LYS A 314 -3.14 -23.48 15.48
CA LYS A 314 -3.59 -23.98 14.17
C LYS A 314 -3.33 -23.01 13.02
N TRP A 315 -3.51 -21.71 13.27
CA TRP A 315 -3.37 -20.64 12.28
C TRP A 315 -2.00 -19.94 12.45
N CYS A 316 -1.04 -20.29 11.59
CA CYS A 316 0.40 -19.96 11.67
C CYS A 316 0.79 -19.01 10.54
N GLY A 317 -0.05 -18.00 10.33
CA GLY A 317 0.14 -17.03 9.28
C GLY A 317 1.18 -15.97 9.63
N TYR A 318 1.04 -14.82 8.98
CA TYR A 318 1.88 -13.65 9.21
C TYR A 318 1.14 -12.59 10.00
N ASN A 319 1.84 -11.93 10.93
CA ASN A 319 1.26 -10.87 11.73
C ASN A 319 0.81 -9.73 10.82
N ASP A 320 -0.50 -9.44 10.85
CA ASP A 320 -1.18 -8.53 9.95
C ASP A 320 -1.47 -7.17 10.59
N ARG A 321 -0.84 -6.88 11.73
CA ARG A 321 -1.15 -5.70 12.57
C ARG A 321 -0.20 -4.54 12.33
N MET A 322 0.89 -4.77 11.60
CA MET A 322 1.87 -3.76 11.24
C MET A 322 2.58 -4.19 9.97
N PHE A 323 2.99 -3.21 9.16
CA PHE A 323 3.87 -3.41 8.02
C PHE A 323 4.74 -2.15 7.85
N TYR A 324 5.98 -2.29 7.38
CA TYR A 324 6.67 -1.15 6.78
C TYR A 324 7.64 -1.59 5.69
N GLY A 325 7.99 -0.70 4.77
CA GLY A 325 8.95 -0.99 3.71
C GLY A 325 8.74 -0.12 2.49
N ASP A 326 9.14 -0.63 1.33
CA ASP A 326 8.96 0.05 0.05
C ASP A 326 7.47 0.12 -0.30
N ARG A 327 7.07 1.26 -0.87
CA ARG A 327 5.68 1.57 -1.24
C ARG A 327 5.00 0.46 -2.03
N MET A 328 5.70 -0.19 -2.95
CA MET A 328 5.11 -1.23 -3.79
C MET A 328 4.63 -2.46 -3.00
N TYR A 329 5.32 -2.82 -1.92
CA TYR A 329 4.94 -3.95 -1.06
C TYR A 329 3.85 -3.55 -0.06
N ALA A 330 3.88 -2.31 0.42
CA ALA A 330 2.79 -1.74 1.20
C ALA A 330 1.47 -1.72 0.42
N GLU A 331 1.52 -1.53 -0.91
CA GLU A 331 0.35 -1.60 -1.78
C GLU A 331 -0.28 -2.99 -1.80
N LEU A 332 0.55 -4.03 -1.93
CA LEU A 332 0.08 -5.43 -1.87
C LEU A 332 -0.60 -5.71 -0.54
N TRP A 333 0.02 -5.27 0.57
CA TRP A 333 -0.53 -5.45 1.91
C TRP A 333 -1.85 -4.70 2.12
N SER A 334 -1.99 -3.52 1.50
CA SER A 334 -3.10 -2.60 1.78
C SER A 334 -4.31 -2.75 0.86
N ALA A 335 -4.08 -2.96 -0.44
CA ALA A 335 -5.12 -2.87 -1.46
C ALA A 335 -5.58 -4.22 -2.02
N HIS A 336 -4.77 -5.28 -1.87
CA HIS A 336 -5.03 -6.54 -2.58
C HIS A 336 -5.89 -7.54 -1.79
N ARG A 337 -6.27 -7.22 -0.56
CA ARG A 337 -6.96 -8.17 0.33
C ARG A 337 -8.32 -8.60 -0.21
N PHE A 338 -9.21 -7.63 -0.46
CA PHE A 338 -10.58 -7.95 -0.89
C PHE A 338 -10.63 -8.65 -2.25
N ASP A 339 -9.77 -8.25 -3.19
CA ASP A 339 -9.71 -8.82 -4.55
C ASP A 339 -9.29 -10.29 -4.56
N ASN A 340 -8.51 -10.72 -3.57
CA ASN A 340 -7.96 -12.07 -3.50
C ASN A 340 -8.71 -13.03 -2.59
N VAL A 341 -9.81 -12.60 -1.94
CA VAL A 341 -10.65 -13.48 -1.10
C VAL A 341 -11.11 -14.72 -1.86
N GLY A 342 -11.67 -14.55 -3.06
CA GLY A 342 -12.14 -15.69 -3.86
C GLY A 342 -11.02 -16.62 -4.30
N THR A 343 -9.84 -16.07 -4.61
CA THR A 343 -8.65 -16.85 -4.98
C THR A 343 -8.14 -17.67 -3.80
N TYR A 344 -8.06 -17.07 -2.62
CA TYR A 344 -7.66 -17.74 -1.38
C TYR A 344 -8.59 -18.90 -1.01
N LEU A 345 -9.90 -18.67 -1.00
CA LEU A 345 -10.87 -19.72 -0.65
C LEU A 345 -10.82 -20.92 -1.61
N LYS A 346 -10.57 -20.68 -2.91
CA LYS A 346 -10.34 -21.75 -3.89
C LYS A 346 -9.03 -22.49 -3.62
N TYR A 347 -7.97 -21.75 -3.30
CA TYR A 347 -6.67 -22.32 -2.96
C TYR A 347 -6.77 -23.23 -1.73
N GLN A 348 -7.38 -22.75 -0.65
CA GLN A 348 -7.61 -23.51 0.59
C GLN A 348 -8.44 -24.77 0.31
N LYS A 349 -9.56 -24.68 -0.40
CA LYS A 349 -10.39 -25.84 -0.77
C LYS A 349 -9.66 -26.90 -1.62
N LYS A 350 -8.67 -26.49 -2.41
CA LYS A 350 -7.83 -27.43 -3.17
C LYS A 350 -6.85 -28.15 -2.25
N HIS A 351 -6.21 -27.41 -1.36
CA HIS A 351 -5.18 -27.93 -0.46
C HIS A 351 -5.76 -28.73 0.71
N SER A 352 -7.00 -28.42 1.12
CA SER A 352 -7.72 -29.19 2.15
C SER A 352 -8.01 -30.65 1.77
N LYS A 353 -7.78 -31.02 0.50
CA LYS A 353 -7.92 -32.40 0.01
C LYS A 353 -6.61 -33.18 0.03
N ILE A 354 -5.50 -32.52 0.36
CA ILE A 354 -4.16 -33.12 0.37
C ILE A 354 -3.88 -33.51 1.82
N LYS A 355 -3.74 -34.82 2.07
CA LYS A 355 -3.45 -35.34 3.40
C LYS A 355 -2.07 -34.87 3.86
N GLY A 356 -2.00 -34.32 5.08
CA GLY A 356 -0.80 -33.75 5.67
C GLY A 356 -0.51 -32.30 5.24
N ASP A 357 -1.34 -31.70 4.40
CA ASP A 357 -1.20 -30.28 4.03
C ASP A 357 -1.63 -29.38 5.18
N TYR A 358 -0.99 -28.20 5.27
CA TYR A 358 -1.31 -27.17 6.26
C TYR A 358 -2.81 -26.81 6.28
N TYR A 359 -3.48 -26.84 5.13
CA TYR A 359 -4.90 -26.50 4.99
C TYR A 359 -5.85 -27.69 5.09
N GLU A 360 -5.38 -28.92 5.41
CA GLU A 360 -6.22 -30.12 5.53
C GLU A 360 -7.42 -29.89 6.46
N GLU A 361 -7.19 -29.25 7.61
CA GLU A 361 -8.21 -28.97 8.62
C GLU A 361 -8.69 -27.52 8.66
N LEU A 362 -8.24 -26.67 7.73
CA LEU A 362 -8.48 -25.23 7.79
C LEU A 362 -9.46 -24.79 6.70
N SER A 363 -10.46 -24.00 7.09
CA SER A 363 -11.40 -23.38 6.17
C SER A 363 -11.74 -21.94 6.56
N GLY A 364 -12.20 -21.14 5.61
CA GLY A 364 -12.63 -19.76 5.84
C GLY A 364 -11.48 -18.75 5.87
N LEU A 365 -11.80 -17.51 6.24
CA LEU A 365 -10.88 -16.38 6.24
C LEU A 365 -10.29 -16.15 7.64
N HIS A 366 -9.00 -16.42 7.77
CA HIS A 366 -8.18 -16.02 8.90
C HIS A 366 -7.14 -15.00 8.43
N SER A 367 -7.02 -13.86 9.11
CA SER A 367 -6.30 -12.69 8.57
C SER A 367 -4.81 -12.96 8.36
N GLU A 368 -4.20 -13.61 9.34
CA GLU A 368 -2.79 -13.90 9.36
C GLU A 368 -2.42 -14.89 8.23
N ASP A 369 -3.23 -15.93 8.00
CA ASP A 369 -2.96 -16.94 6.95
C ASP A 369 -3.32 -16.43 5.56
N PHE A 370 -4.32 -15.57 5.46
CA PHE A 370 -4.60 -14.85 4.24
C PHE A 370 -3.40 -13.97 3.83
N MET A 371 -2.74 -13.32 4.79
CA MET A 371 -1.52 -12.56 4.53
C MET A 371 -0.35 -13.43 4.09
N ARG A 372 -0.17 -14.58 4.75
CA ARG A 372 0.83 -15.57 4.33
C ARG A 372 0.57 -16.03 2.89
N PHE A 373 -0.67 -16.34 2.55
CA PHE A 373 -1.05 -16.72 1.19
C PHE A 373 -0.74 -15.63 0.16
N LEU A 374 -1.04 -14.36 0.46
CA LEU A 374 -0.73 -13.26 -0.45
C LEU A 374 0.77 -13.20 -0.75
N PHE A 375 1.62 -13.22 0.28
CA PHE A 375 3.06 -13.08 0.09
C PHE A 375 3.73 -14.35 -0.45
N GLU A 376 3.41 -15.53 0.08
CA GLU A 376 4.10 -16.78 -0.30
C GLU A 376 3.52 -17.44 -1.54
N LYS A 377 2.26 -17.20 -1.91
CA LYS A 377 1.59 -17.95 -2.98
C LYS A 377 1.21 -17.07 -4.17
N ILE A 378 0.70 -15.87 -3.94
CA ILE A 378 0.36 -14.94 -5.04
C ILE A 378 1.58 -14.15 -5.51
N TYR A 379 2.38 -13.67 -4.56
CA TYR A 379 3.56 -12.84 -4.83
C TYR A 379 4.87 -13.54 -4.45
N ASN A 380 4.88 -14.88 -4.57
CA ASN A 380 6.06 -15.69 -4.29
C ASN A 380 7.27 -15.17 -5.08
N ASN A 381 8.44 -15.09 -4.46
CA ASN A 381 9.69 -14.57 -5.03
C ASN A 381 9.68 -13.09 -5.45
N VAL A 382 8.57 -12.37 -5.27
CA VAL A 382 8.47 -10.93 -5.57
C VAL A 382 8.68 -10.09 -4.32
N VAL A 383 8.20 -10.56 -3.17
CA VAL A 383 8.26 -9.84 -1.89
C VAL A 383 9.46 -10.31 -1.08
N PRO A 384 10.53 -9.49 -0.93
CA PRO A 384 11.66 -9.75 -0.03
C PRO A 384 11.23 -9.51 1.43
N LEU A 385 10.36 -10.38 1.93
CA LEU A 385 9.76 -10.27 3.26
C LEU A 385 10.82 -10.53 4.35
N THR A 386 10.95 -9.57 5.26
CA THR A 386 11.76 -9.67 6.48
C THR A 386 10.82 -9.72 7.68
N ILE A 387 10.95 -10.77 8.49
CA ILE A 387 10.24 -10.87 9.77
C ILE A 387 11.17 -10.35 10.85
N LYS A 388 10.69 -9.41 11.67
CA LYS A 388 11.48 -8.81 12.76
C LYS A 388 10.80 -8.95 14.10
N ASP A 389 11.61 -9.08 15.14
CA ASP A 389 11.16 -9.02 16.52
C ASP A 389 10.82 -7.57 16.89
N ILE A 390 9.57 -7.22 16.63
CA ILE A 390 8.98 -5.91 16.92
C ILE A 390 7.85 -6.13 17.93
N CYS A 391 8.07 -5.63 19.13
CA CYS A 391 7.08 -5.65 20.20
C CYS A 391 6.18 -4.41 20.14
N PHE A 392 4.87 -4.63 20.09
CA PHE A 392 3.87 -3.62 20.42
C PHE A 392 2.76 -4.27 21.24
N GLN A 393 2.46 -3.69 22.39
CA GLN A 393 1.47 -4.24 23.31
C GLN A 393 0.12 -3.60 22.99
N ARG A 394 -0.95 -4.39 22.96
CA ARG A 394 -2.26 -3.86 22.59
C ARG A 394 -2.85 -3.10 23.77
N VAL A 395 -3.35 -1.89 23.53
CA VAL A 395 -4.03 -1.08 24.55
C VAL A 395 -5.51 -1.40 24.50
N ARG A 396 -6.06 -1.99 25.58
CA ARG A 396 -7.50 -2.27 25.70
C ARG A 396 -8.27 -0.98 25.99
N SER A 397 -9.59 -0.98 25.87
CA SER A 397 -10.39 0.24 26.04
C SER A 397 -10.32 0.82 27.45
N ASN A 398 -10.18 -0.03 28.46
CA ASN A 398 -9.97 0.41 29.84
C ASN A 398 -8.53 0.90 30.12
N GLY A 399 -7.61 0.79 29.14
CA GLY A 399 -6.20 1.14 29.29
C GLY A 399 -5.30 0.00 29.74
N LEU A 400 -5.84 -1.21 29.94
CA LEU A 400 -5.05 -2.38 30.26
C LEU A 400 -4.07 -2.69 29.11
N ILE A 401 -2.80 -2.86 29.48
CA ILE A 401 -1.74 -3.41 28.65
C ILE A 401 -1.33 -4.73 29.28
N ARG A 402 -1.23 -5.80 28.50
CA ARG A 402 -0.74 -7.08 29.00
C ARG A 402 0.72 -7.28 28.63
N ALA A 403 1.55 -7.66 29.60
CA ALA A 403 2.96 -7.96 29.37
C ALA A 403 3.12 -9.09 28.33
N GLU A 404 2.24 -10.10 28.42
CA GLU A 404 2.18 -11.26 27.52
C GLU A 404 1.90 -10.90 26.05
N ASP A 405 1.42 -9.68 25.75
CA ASP A 405 1.27 -9.24 24.36
C ASP A 405 2.65 -9.15 23.67
N CYS A 406 3.78 -9.19 24.41
CA CYS A 406 5.15 -9.21 23.91
C CYS A 406 5.99 -10.41 24.36
N ASP A 407 5.35 -11.50 24.81
CA ASP A 407 6.06 -12.76 25.00
C ASP A 407 6.39 -13.34 23.63
N LEU A 408 7.48 -12.83 23.03
CA LEU A 408 8.00 -13.32 21.77
C LEU A 408 8.25 -14.82 21.90
N LEU A 409 7.82 -15.57 20.88
CA LEU A 409 8.13 -16.98 20.84
C LEU A 409 9.64 -17.15 20.77
N PRO A 410 10.29 -17.90 21.68
CA PRO A 410 11.71 -18.16 21.59
C PRO A 410 11.99 -18.89 20.28
N ASN A 411 12.67 -18.22 19.35
CA ASN A 411 13.17 -18.74 18.07
C ASN A 411 12.21 -19.72 17.38
N THR A 412 11.02 -19.26 16.97
CA THR A 412 10.27 -20.01 15.95
C THR A 412 11.05 -19.85 14.63
N THR A 413 11.88 -20.83 14.31
CA THR A 413 12.42 -20.96 12.96
C THR A 413 11.25 -21.19 12.03
N TYR A 414 10.82 -20.13 11.33
CA TYR A 414 9.94 -20.27 10.17
C TYR A 414 10.72 -21.14 9.18
N THR A 415 10.39 -22.42 9.11
CA THR A 415 10.92 -23.30 8.07
C THR A 415 10.37 -22.79 6.76
N THR A 416 11.16 -21.96 6.07
CA THR A 416 10.92 -21.60 4.67
C THR A 416 10.91 -22.90 3.90
N THR A 417 9.73 -23.46 3.69
CA THR A 417 9.57 -24.68 2.93
C THR A 417 9.68 -24.25 1.48
N THR A 418 10.89 -24.33 0.93
CA THR A 418 11.13 -24.24 -0.51
C THR A 418 10.46 -25.44 -1.17
N THR A 419 9.22 -25.25 -1.62
CA THR A 419 8.47 -26.19 -2.47
C THR A 419 8.37 -25.67 -3.88
#